data_AF-A0A368GE61-F1
#
_entry.id   AF-A0A368GE61-F1
#
_cell.length_a   1.000
_cell.length_b   1.000
_cell.length_c   1.000
_cell.angle_alpha   90.00
_cell.angle_beta   90.00
_cell.angle_gamma   90.00
#
_symmetry.space_group_name_H-M   'P 1'
#
loop_
_entity.id
_entity.type
_entity.pdbx_description
1 polymer ?
#
loop_
_entity_poly.entity_id
_entity_poly.type
_entity_poly.pdbx_seq_one_letter_code
_entity_poly.pdbx_strand_id
1 'polypeptide(L)'
;MAAHPGMPRNLSYSKVARALAGEELRDREVLPLDAGITAREEGRFVFECAWEVANKVGGIYTVLRSKAQISIEELGDQYCMFGPMKDDKWRLEVEKVEPENRTIRAAIKLMHASGFHCMYGRWLIDGYPKVIMFDIGSGASKMNEWKQELFDRCRIGIPHEDIESNDAVIFGFMVAIFLKHFIDSISDYQPLVVAHFHEWQAGLKYFITRVLVCSWPVYGNSTSLPFTQRTQRCSDGIYAPEGAISTTTSDRSTSTKRPENDERVFCTSTAGGEACLEDSFQSHTLLQIYHQYCLERAACHSAHIFTTVSEITGREAEHLLKRNPDILTPNGLNVVKFAALHEFQVNLGKTGLINRLASPLSINHFVQLKRCIMATEKYDLPPICTHNMIRGDDQVLSALRRTRLVNNRTDRVKVVFHPEFLSSVSPLIGFDYEDFVRGCHLGVFPSYYEPWGASRFSSKNEPYILHCRSTLKIHPPMVSTSSIDDLKMPRSRYDFCGMSRRQRIIQRNRTERLSELLDWNSLGVFYRDCRRMALERLHPDIDNIICQNEGKVPSAATSRRPSIHSSEEEDDTE
;
A
#
# COMPACT_ATOMS: atom_id res chain seq x y z
N MET A 1 4.24 12.76 30.48
CA MET A 1 4.06 12.96 29.04
C MET A 1 5.37 12.56 28.40
N ALA A 2 5.43 11.37 27.78
CA ALA A 2 6.64 10.97 27.05
C ALA A 2 6.74 11.87 25.81
N ALA A 3 7.90 12.46 25.57
CA ALA A 3 8.16 13.27 24.38
C ALA A 3 7.84 12.39 23.15
N HIS A 4 6.86 12.80 22.34
CA HIS A 4 6.65 12.16 21.05
C HIS A 4 7.90 12.41 20.21
N PRO A 5 8.63 11.37 19.76
CA PRO A 5 9.77 11.56 18.90
C PRO A 5 9.24 12.09 17.57
N GLY A 6 9.53 13.36 17.24
CA GLY A 6 9.04 13.92 16.00
C GLY A 6 9.61 13.18 14.78
N MET A 7 8.99 13.40 13.63
CA MET A 7 9.35 12.75 12.37
C MET A 7 10.71 13.24 11.83
N PRO A 8 11.64 12.39 11.37
CA PRO A 8 12.89 12.84 10.80
C PRO A 8 12.66 13.58 9.47
N ARG A 9 13.40 14.68 9.24
CA ARG A 9 13.31 15.48 8.00
C ARG A 9 13.70 14.74 6.73
N ASN A 10 14.50 13.68 6.84
CA ASN A 10 14.90 12.80 5.73
C ASN A 10 15.58 11.55 6.30
N LEU A 11 15.79 10.54 5.46
CA LEU A 11 16.45 9.28 5.82
C LEU A 11 17.89 9.22 5.31
N SER A 12 18.72 10.20 5.69
CA SER A 12 20.16 10.15 5.41
C SER A 12 20.82 8.98 6.14
N TYR A 13 21.92 8.44 5.59
CA TYR A 13 22.66 7.33 6.21
C TYR A 13 23.03 7.60 7.67
N SER A 14 23.48 8.83 7.96
CA SER A 14 23.83 9.24 9.33
C SER A 14 22.65 9.21 10.29
N LYS A 15 21.46 9.66 9.87
CA LYS A 15 20.25 9.64 10.71
C LYS A 15 19.74 8.22 10.93
N VAL A 16 19.75 7.42 9.87
CA VAL A 16 19.38 6.00 9.91
C VAL A 16 20.30 5.23 10.86
N ALA A 17 21.62 5.41 10.75
CA ALA A 17 22.58 4.74 11.62
C ALA A 17 22.40 5.12 13.10
N ARG A 18 22.12 6.40 13.38
CA ARG A 18 21.87 6.90 14.74
C ARG A 18 20.55 6.38 15.31
N ALA A 19 19.48 6.40 14.52
CA ALA A 19 18.19 5.83 14.91
C ALA A 19 18.34 4.33 15.24
N LEU A 20 19.02 3.55 14.39
CA LEU A 20 19.30 2.13 14.64
C LEU A 20 20.20 1.86 15.86
N ALA A 21 20.98 2.86 16.28
CA ALA A 21 21.78 2.81 17.49
C ALA A 21 20.99 3.22 18.76
N GLY A 22 19.74 3.65 18.62
CA GLY A 22 18.90 4.17 19.71
C GLY A 22 19.29 5.58 20.15
N GLU A 23 20.00 6.35 19.32
CA GLU A 23 20.34 7.73 19.61
C GLU A 23 19.20 8.69 19.25
N GLU A 24 18.88 9.63 20.15
CA GLU A 24 17.91 10.69 19.87
C GLU A 24 18.42 11.64 18.77
N LEU A 25 17.53 11.97 17.83
CA LEU A 25 17.77 12.96 16.80
C LEU A 25 17.69 14.38 17.40
N ARG A 26 18.49 15.31 16.87
CA ARG A 26 18.46 16.70 17.34
C ARG A 26 17.20 17.40 16.84
N ASP A 27 16.68 18.40 17.56
CA ASP A 27 15.46 19.13 17.20
C ASP A 27 15.44 19.65 15.76
N ARG A 28 16.57 20.19 15.27
CA ARG A 28 16.71 20.67 13.88
C ARG A 28 16.61 19.59 12.81
N GLU A 29 16.79 18.32 13.19
CA GLU A 29 16.74 17.15 12.30
C GLU A 29 15.34 16.55 12.24
N VAL A 30 14.45 17.05 13.09
CA VAL A 30 13.10 16.56 13.32
C VAL A 30 12.08 17.59 12.82
N LEU A 31 10.93 17.09 12.43
CA LEU A 31 9.77 17.86 12.02
C LEU A 31 8.73 17.82 13.15
N PRO A 32 8.11 18.97 13.48
CA PRO A 32 7.06 19.01 14.49
C PRO A 32 5.83 18.24 14.01
N LEU A 33 5.19 17.55 14.95
CA LEU A 33 3.89 16.91 14.84
C LEU A 33 2.98 17.60 15.86
N ASP A 34 2.25 18.61 15.39
CA ASP A 34 1.48 19.54 16.22
C ASP A 34 -0.04 19.38 16.02
N ALA A 35 -0.47 18.24 15.46
CA ALA A 35 -1.87 17.96 15.14
C ALA A 35 -2.54 19.07 14.32
N GLY A 36 -1.79 19.69 13.40
CA GLY A 36 -2.32 20.65 12.44
C GLY A 36 -2.51 22.08 12.96
N ILE A 37 -1.92 22.43 14.11
CA ILE A 37 -1.94 23.82 14.62
C ILE A 37 -1.32 24.76 13.58
N THR A 38 -0.07 24.53 13.19
CA THR A 38 0.59 25.31 12.13
C THR A 38 -0.13 25.16 10.79
N ALA A 39 -0.62 23.96 10.44
CA ALA A 39 -1.36 23.77 9.19
C ALA A 39 -2.61 24.63 9.09
N ARG A 40 -3.32 24.83 10.21
CA ARG A 40 -4.49 25.68 10.27
C ARG A 40 -4.12 27.15 10.12
N GLU A 41 -3.14 27.64 10.87
CA GLU A 41 -2.71 29.05 10.82
C GLU A 41 -2.25 29.46 9.42
N GLU A 42 -1.56 28.55 8.73
CA GLU A 42 -1.11 28.73 7.35
C GLU A 42 -2.23 28.56 6.30
N GLY A 43 -3.43 28.13 6.71
CA GLY A 43 -4.56 27.89 5.81
C GLY A 43 -4.41 26.64 4.93
N ARG A 44 -3.61 25.65 5.36
CA ARG A 44 -3.36 24.40 4.63
C ARG A 44 -4.41 23.33 4.91
N PHE A 45 -4.87 22.65 3.86
CA PHE A 45 -5.77 21.49 3.96
C PHE A 45 -5.27 20.34 3.10
N VAL A 46 -5.48 19.10 3.54
CA VAL A 46 -5.15 17.91 2.78
C VAL A 46 -6.37 16.99 2.68
N PHE A 47 -6.75 16.67 1.45
CA PHE A 47 -7.76 15.69 1.12
C PHE A 47 -7.11 14.46 0.50
N GLU A 48 -7.26 13.29 1.11
CA GLU A 48 -6.70 12.04 0.60
C GLU A 48 -7.79 11.11 0.08
N CYS A 49 -7.82 10.89 -1.22
CA CYS A 49 -8.89 10.23 -1.94
C CYS A 49 -8.44 8.87 -2.47
N ALA A 50 -9.20 7.83 -2.16
CA ALA A 50 -8.99 6.50 -2.72
C ALA A 50 -10.30 5.71 -2.73
N TRP A 51 -10.37 4.73 -3.64
CA TRP A 51 -11.49 3.79 -3.71
C TRP A 51 -11.64 2.92 -2.45
N GLU A 52 -10.53 2.72 -1.72
CA GLU A 52 -10.45 1.82 -0.56
C GLU A 52 -10.61 2.53 0.81
N VAL A 53 -10.91 3.83 0.83
CA VAL A 53 -11.24 4.54 2.10
C VAL A 53 -12.51 3.95 2.69
N ALA A 54 -12.42 3.36 3.88
CA ALA A 54 -13.52 2.62 4.54
C ALA A 54 -14.19 1.54 3.65
N ASN A 55 -13.43 0.99 2.69
CA ASN A 55 -13.88 -0.04 1.77
C ASN A 55 -12.73 -1.00 1.48
N LYS A 56 -12.63 -2.08 2.28
CA LYS A 56 -11.54 -3.05 2.12
C LYS A 56 -11.70 -3.85 0.82
N VAL A 57 -10.82 -3.57 -0.14
CA VAL A 57 -10.67 -4.32 -1.40
C VAL A 57 -9.29 -4.97 -1.47
N GLY A 58 -8.24 -4.26 -1.07
CA GLY A 58 -6.88 -4.77 -1.07
C GLY A 58 -5.84 -4.02 -0.24
N GLY A 59 -4.63 -3.94 -0.79
CA GLY A 59 -3.46 -3.47 -0.06
C GLY A 59 -3.52 -1.98 0.28
N ILE A 60 -4.22 -1.19 -0.52
CA ILE A 60 -4.33 0.26 -0.35
C ILE A 60 -5.11 0.58 0.92
N TYR A 61 -6.17 -0.19 1.22
CA TYR A 61 -6.88 -0.11 2.49
C TYR A 61 -5.90 -0.19 3.68
N THR A 62 -4.97 -1.15 3.65
CA THR A 62 -3.98 -1.32 4.73
C THR A 62 -3.01 -0.14 4.82
N VAL A 63 -2.56 0.39 3.68
CA VAL A 63 -1.68 1.57 3.63
C VAL A 63 -2.39 2.78 4.24
N LEU A 64 -3.58 3.12 3.74
CA LEU A 64 -4.37 4.24 4.21
C LEU A 64 -4.71 4.13 5.70
N ARG A 65 -5.20 2.95 6.12
CA ARG A 65 -5.58 2.68 7.51
C ARG A 65 -4.39 2.80 8.47
N SER A 66 -3.22 2.29 8.10
CA SER A 66 -2.04 2.37 8.98
C SER A 66 -1.41 3.76 8.99
N LYS A 67 -1.45 4.48 7.86
CA LYS A 67 -0.90 5.85 7.71
C LYS A 67 -1.79 6.94 8.34
N ALA A 68 -3.07 6.65 8.58
CA ALA A 68 -4.02 7.61 9.12
C ALA A 68 -3.53 8.26 10.42
N GLN A 69 -2.96 7.47 11.33
CA GLN A 69 -2.45 7.96 12.61
C GLN A 69 -1.39 9.06 12.43
N ILE A 70 -0.31 8.78 11.68
CA ILE A 70 0.76 9.79 11.47
C ILE A 70 0.24 11.02 10.71
N SER A 71 -0.76 10.83 9.83
CA SER A 71 -1.36 11.92 9.07
C SER A 71 -2.15 12.87 9.98
N ILE A 72 -2.81 12.34 11.02
CA ILE A 72 -3.54 13.11 12.03
C ILE A 72 -2.59 13.74 13.05
N GLU A 73 -1.53 13.03 13.47
CA GLU A 73 -0.49 13.60 14.33
C GLU A 73 0.20 14.81 13.66
N GLU A 74 0.32 14.81 12.33
CA GLU A 74 0.83 15.93 11.53
C GLU A 74 -0.20 17.05 11.30
N LEU A 75 -1.41 16.71 10.83
CA LEU A 75 -2.35 17.68 10.25
C LEU A 75 -3.66 17.84 11.03
N GLY A 76 -3.92 16.95 12.00
CA GLY A 76 -5.14 16.91 12.78
C GLY A 76 -6.40 17.14 11.96
N ASP A 77 -7.09 18.22 12.30
CA ASP A 77 -8.39 18.57 11.75
C ASP A 77 -8.35 19.14 10.31
N GLN A 78 -7.15 19.41 9.78
CA GLN A 78 -6.90 19.87 8.42
C GLN A 78 -6.77 18.71 7.41
N TYR A 79 -6.80 17.46 7.89
CA TYR A 79 -6.75 16.25 7.08
C TYR A 79 -8.12 15.57 6.99
N CYS A 80 -8.53 15.20 5.79
CA CYS A 80 -9.79 14.50 5.53
C CYS A 80 -9.62 13.49 4.39
N MET A 81 -10.27 12.32 4.48
CA MET A 81 -10.20 11.29 3.47
C MET A 81 -11.51 11.18 2.67
N PHE A 82 -11.40 10.87 1.38
CA PHE A 82 -12.55 10.71 0.48
C PHE A 82 -12.67 9.27 0.01
N GLY A 83 -13.86 8.71 0.14
CA GLY A 83 -14.18 7.34 -0.28
C GLY A 83 -15.58 7.20 -0.87
N PRO A 84 -15.83 6.15 -1.67
CA PRO A 84 -17.15 5.84 -2.17
C PRO A 84 -17.99 5.07 -1.14
N MET A 85 -19.30 5.32 -1.10
CA MET A 85 -20.25 4.46 -0.40
C MET A 85 -20.52 3.21 -1.24
N LYS A 86 -19.66 2.19 -1.13
CA LYS A 86 -19.80 0.92 -1.85
C LYS A 86 -20.19 -0.23 -0.93
N ASP A 87 -21.18 -1.01 -1.36
CA ASP A 87 -21.66 -2.25 -0.72
C ASP A 87 -21.99 -2.12 0.77
N ASP A 88 -22.33 -0.92 1.24
CA ASP A 88 -22.64 -0.60 2.64
C ASP A 88 -21.57 -1.00 3.68
N LYS A 89 -20.37 -1.43 3.26
CA LYS A 89 -19.27 -1.81 4.16
C LYS A 89 -18.86 -0.69 5.11
N TRP A 90 -18.94 0.55 4.63
CA TRP A 90 -18.62 1.75 5.38
C TRP A 90 -19.44 1.88 6.68
N ARG A 91 -20.65 1.32 6.77
CA ARG A 91 -21.51 1.43 7.97
C ARG A 91 -20.90 0.77 9.21
N LEU A 92 -20.02 -0.21 9.03
CA LEU A 92 -19.33 -0.90 10.11
C LEU A 92 -18.04 -0.19 10.55
N GLU A 93 -17.50 0.66 9.68
CA GLU A 93 -16.19 1.28 9.89
C GLU A 93 -16.27 2.79 10.12
N VAL A 94 -17.36 3.45 9.72
CA VAL A 94 -17.48 4.91 9.79
C VAL A 94 -18.60 5.29 10.76
N GLU A 95 -18.22 6.09 11.76
CA GLU A 95 -19.17 6.76 12.62
C GLU A 95 -19.67 8.03 11.95
N LYS A 96 -20.98 8.10 11.71
CA LYS A 96 -21.61 9.31 11.19
C LYS A 96 -21.63 10.38 12.29
N VAL A 97 -21.02 11.52 12.01
CA VAL A 97 -20.97 12.68 12.91
C VAL A 97 -21.39 13.93 12.16
N GLU A 98 -21.74 15.00 12.88
CA GLU A 98 -22.00 16.29 12.25
C GLU A 98 -20.67 17.02 11.94
N PRO A 99 -20.55 17.71 10.80
CA PRO A 99 -19.33 18.41 10.42
C PRO A 99 -19.05 19.59 11.37
N GLU A 100 -17.94 19.50 12.09
CA GLU A 100 -17.44 20.54 13.00
C GLU A 100 -16.97 21.78 12.25
N ASN A 101 -16.33 21.59 11.09
CA ASN A 101 -15.80 22.68 10.29
C ASN A 101 -16.92 23.32 9.43
N ARG A 102 -17.08 24.64 9.57
CA ARG A 102 -18.04 25.45 8.81
C ARG A 102 -17.86 25.33 7.30
N THR A 103 -16.62 25.20 6.80
CA THR A 103 -16.34 25.11 5.36
C THR A 103 -16.76 23.75 4.81
N ILE A 104 -16.48 22.66 5.53
CA ILE A 104 -16.97 21.32 5.18
C ILE A 104 -18.51 21.30 5.19
N ARG A 105 -19.14 21.88 6.21
CA ARG A 105 -20.61 21.95 6.28
C ARG A 105 -21.22 22.71 5.10
N ALA A 106 -20.62 23.85 4.72
CA ALA A 106 -21.06 24.62 3.57
C ALA A 106 -20.91 23.82 2.27
N ALA A 107 -19.78 23.14 2.07
CA ALA A 107 -19.54 22.30 0.90
C ALA A 107 -20.55 21.15 0.78
N ILE A 108 -20.83 20.45 1.88
CA ILE A 108 -21.83 19.36 1.92
C ILE A 108 -23.22 19.89 1.59
N LYS A 109 -23.61 21.06 2.13
CA LYS A 109 -24.90 21.69 1.83
C LYS A 109 -25.03 22.00 0.33
N LEU A 110 -23.97 22.53 -0.30
CA LEU A 110 -23.95 22.82 -1.73
C LEU A 110 -24.00 21.55 -2.60
N MET A 111 -23.32 20.48 -2.18
CA MET A 111 -23.43 19.17 -2.82
C MET A 111 -24.87 18.66 -2.81
N HIS A 112 -25.52 18.67 -1.63
CA HIS A 112 -26.90 18.20 -1.48
C HIS A 112 -27.88 19.08 -2.26
N ALA A 113 -27.67 20.40 -2.30
CA ALA A 113 -28.47 21.32 -3.10
C ALA A 113 -28.34 21.05 -4.61
N SER A 114 -27.19 20.51 -5.05
CA SER A 114 -26.95 20.09 -6.43
C SER A 114 -27.53 18.71 -6.76
N GLY A 115 -28.21 18.05 -5.80
CA GLY A 115 -28.80 16.73 -5.95
C GLY A 115 -27.85 15.55 -5.68
N PHE A 116 -26.63 15.82 -5.23
CA PHE A 116 -25.62 14.79 -4.93
C PHE A 116 -25.55 14.52 -3.43
N HIS A 117 -25.45 13.27 -3.04
CA HIS A 117 -25.44 12.88 -1.64
C HIS A 117 -24.03 12.47 -1.18
N CYS A 118 -23.64 12.99 -0.02
CA CYS A 118 -22.42 12.63 0.67
C CYS A 118 -22.64 12.68 2.18
N MET A 119 -21.89 11.89 2.93
CA MET A 119 -21.98 11.77 4.38
C MET A 119 -20.62 12.07 5.01
N TYR A 120 -20.62 12.89 6.06
CA TYR A 120 -19.44 13.19 6.85
C TYR A 120 -19.38 12.29 8.08
N GLY A 121 -18.20 11.76 8.36
CA GLY A 121 -17.97 10.86 9.48
C GLY A 121 -16.54 10.85 9.97
N ARG A 122 -16.28 9.94 10.89
CA ARG A 122 -14.94 9.60 11.39
C ARG A 122 -14.70 8.11 11.16
N TRP A 123 -13.53 7.75 10.63
CA TRP A 123 -13.18 6.34 10.42
C TRP A 123 -12.73 5.74 11.76
N LEU A 124 -13.35 4.63 12.18
CA LEU A 124 -13.10 3.90 13.43
C LEU A 124 -11.79 3.09 13.37
N ILE A 125 -10.68 3.81 13.22
CA ILE A 125 -9.32 3.28 13.15
C ILE A 125 -8.37 4.15 13.98
N ASP A 126 -7.14 3.67 14.19
CA ASP A 126 -6.11 4.45 14.88
C ASP A 126 -5.87 5.79 14.15
N GLY A 127 -5.92 6.90 14.90
CA GLY A 127 -5.88 8.26 14.37
C GLY A 127 -7.24 8.93 14.22
N TYR A 128 -8.35 8.18 14.15
CA TYR A 128 -9.72 8.72 14.06
C TYR A 128 -9.90 9.83 13.00
N PRO A 129 -9.48 9.60 11.73
CA PRO A 129 -9.48 10.63 10.70
C PRO A 129 -10.88 11.02 10.25
N LYS A 130 -11.05 12.27 9.80
CA LYS A 130 -12.26 12.75 9.15
C LYS A 130 -12.44 12.07 7.80
N VAL A 131 -13.65 11.66 7.48
CA VAL A 131 -13.98 11.07 6.19
C VAL A 131 -15.22 11.71 5.57
N ILE A 132 -15.22 11.84 4.25
CA ILE A 132 -16.41 12.15 3.47
C ILE A 132 -16.65 10.99 2.50
N MET A 133 -17.80 10.35 2.69
CA MET A 133 -18.24 9.23 1.88
C MET A 133 -19.22 9.74 0.83
N PHE A 134 -19.01 9.39 -0.44
CA PHE A 134 -19.82 9.85 -1.56
C PHE A 134 -20.79 8.76 -2.01
N ASP A 135 -22.07 9.08 -2.10
CA ASP A 135 -23.07 8.16 -2.64
C ASP A 135 -23.06 8.22 -4.17
N ILE A 136 -22.38 7.25 -4.78
CA ILE A 136 -22.25 7.11 -6.24
C ILE A 136 -23.64 6.99 -6.90
N GLY A 137 -24.62 6.38 -6.22
CA GLY A 137 -25.97 6.23 -6.74
C GLY A 137 -26.63 7.57 -7.04
N SER A 138 -26.36 8.59 -6.22
CA SER A 138 -26.89 9.95 -6.42
C SER A 138 -26.36 10.64 -7.68
N GLY A 139 -25.19 10.23 -8.20
CA GLY A 139 -24.58 10.77 -9.42
C GLY A 139 -24.98 10.04 -10.71
N ALA A 140 -25.72 8.93 -10.62
CA ALA A 140 -26.02 8.06 -11.78
C ALA A 140 -26.77 8.78 -12.91
N SER A 141 -27.65 9.74 -12.58
CA SER A 141 -28.41 10.52 -13.56
C SER A 141 -27.52 11.41 -14.44
N LYS A 142 -26.36 11.83 -13.92
CA LYS A 142 -25.37 12.67 -14.62
C LYS A 142 -24.28 11.87 -15.33
N MET A 143 -24.26 10.55 -15.16
CA MET A 143 -23.20 9.68 -15.69
C MET A 143 -22.96 9.86 -17.20
N ASN A 144 -24.02 9.91 -18.02
CA ASN A 144 -23.87 10.05 -19.47
C ASN A 144 -23.28 11.41 -19.86
N GLU A 145 -23.72 12.49 -19.19
CA GLU A 145 -23.19 13.84 -19.38
C GLU A 145 -21.70 13.91 -19.00
N TRP A 146 -21.32 13.30 -17.87
CA TRP A 146 -19.95 13.25 -17.40
C TRP A 146 -19.04 12.37 -18.26
N LYS A 147 -19.55 11.26 -18.80
CA LYS A 147 -18.82 10.47 -19.81
C LYS A 147 -18.57 11.27 -21.08
N GLN A 148 -19.58 11.99 -21.56
CA GLN A 148 -19.45 12.84 -22.74
C GLN A 148 -18.42 13.95 -22.48
N GLU A 149 -18.50 14.61 -21.34
CA GLU A 149 -17.56 15.67 -20.97
C GLU A 149 -16.13 15.15 -20.80
N LEU A 150 -15.95 13.96 -20.21
CA LEU A 150 -14.66 13.29 -20.16
C LEU A 150 -14.11 13.07 -21.57
N PHE A 151 -14.92 12.52 -22.47
CA PHE A 151 -14.51 12.29 -23.85
C PHE A 151 -14.17 13.59 -24.58
N ASP A 152 -14.93 14.66 -24.38
CA ASP A 152 -14.69 15.95 -25.02
C ASP A 152 -13.38 16.60 -24.56
N ARG A 153 -13.04 16.45 -23.26
CA ARG A 153 -11.82 17.02 -22.67
C ARG A 153 -10.55 16.22 -22.99
N CYS A 154 -10.61 14.90 -22.94
CA CYS A 154 -9.40 14.06 -23.01
C CYS A 154 -9.47 12.87 -23.95
N ARG A 155 -10.58 12.72 -24.70
CA ARG A 155 -10.77 11.65 -25.68
C ARG A 155 -10.72 10.25 -25.07
N ILE A 156 -11.08 10.12 -23.78
CA ILE A 156 -11.20 8.83 -23.09
C ILE A 156 -12.68 8.41 -23.07
N GLY A 157 -12.99 7.31 -23.74
CA GLY A 157 -14.33 6.71 -23.73
C GLY A 157 -14.45 5.63 -22.66
N ILE A 158 -15.61 5.52 -22.03
CA ILE A 158 -15.88 4.54 -20.96
C ILE A 158 -16.99 3.58 -21.41
N PRO A 159 -16.71 2.27 -21.54
CA PRO A 159 -17.70 1.26 -21.91
C PRO A 159 -18.95 1.31 -21.01
N HIS A 160 -20.12 0.99 -21.57
CA HIS A 160 -21.37 1.02 -20.79
C HIS A 160 -21.43 -0.08 -19.74
N GLU A 161 -20.94 -1.28 -20.06
CA GLU A 161 -21.02 -2.46 -19.19
C GLU A 161 -19.96 -2.48 -18.09
N ASP A 162 -18.91 -1.64 -18.18
CA ASP A 162 -17.87 -1.56 -17.16
C ASP A 162 -18.33 -0.70 -15.97
N ILE A 163 -18.93 -1.37 -14.99
CA ILE A 163 -19.42 -0.76 -13.74
C ILE A 163 -18.28 -0.11 -12.94
N GLU A 164 -17.09 -0.71 -12.89
CA GLU A 164 -15.97 -0.17 -12.12
C GLU A 164 -15.52 1.19 -12.68
N SER A 165 -15.36 1.26 -14.01
CA SER A 165 -15.00 2.50 -14.69
C SER A 165 -16.12 3.54 -14.63
N ASN A 166 -17.39 3.12 -14.72
CA ASN A 166 -18.55 4.02 -14.56
C ASN A 166 -18.57 4.65 -13.18
N ASP A 167 -18.39 3.85 -12.14
CA ASP A 167 -18.39 4.31 -10.77
C ASP A 167 -17.20 5.22 -10.48
N ALA A 168 -16.02 4.91 -11.04
CA ALA A 168 -14.83 5.76 -10.94
C ALA A 168 -15.06 7.16 -11.56
N VAL A 169 -15.80 7.25 -12.67
CA VAL A 169 -16.22 8.53 -13.27
C VAL A 169 -17.13 9.31 -12.34
N ILE A 170 -18.21 8.69 -11.87
CA ILE A 170 -19.16 9.35 -10.97
C ILE A 170 -18.43 9.84 -9.71
N PHE A 171 -17.62 8.98 -9.10
CA PHE A 171 -16.84 9.29 -7.90
C PHE A 171 -15.88 10.45 -8.14
N GLY A 172 -15.09 10.43 -9.22
CA GLY A 172 -14.14 11.50 -9.55
C GLY A 172 -14.81 12.86 -9.76
N PHE A 173 -15.94 12.88 -10.48
CA PHE A 173 -16.71 14.12 -10.69
C PHE A 173 -17.31 14.65 -9.37
N MET A 174 -17.91 13.79 -8.56
CA MET A 174 -18.45 14.20 -7.25
C MET A 174 -17.37 14.77 -6.33
N VAL A 175 -16.20 14.13 -6.28
CA VAL A 175 -15.04 14.62 -5.51
C VAL A 175 -14.60 16.00 -6.02
N ALA A 176 -14.53 16.19 -7.33
CA ALA A 176 -14.14 17.47 -7.89
C ALA A 176 -15.14 18.59 -7.63
N ILE A 177 -16.44 18.31 -7.72
CA ILE A 177 -17.51 19.25 -7.38
C ILE A 177 -17.45 19.62 -5.89
N PHE A 178 -17.24 18.64 -5.01
CA PHE A 178 -17.09 18.89 -3.58
C PHE A 178 -15.89 19.80 -3.29
N LEU A 179 -14.73 19.49 -3.88
CA LEU A 179 -13.53 20.30 -3.72
C LEU A 179 -13.83 21.74 -4.16
N LYS A 180 -14.43 21.94 -5.35
CA LYS A 180 -14.83 23.27 -5.82
C LYS A 180 -15.71 24.00 -4.79
N HIS A 181 -16.76 23.37 -4.28
CA HIS A 181 -17.62 24.00 -3.28
C HIS A 181 -16.90 24.30 -1.95
N PHE A 182 -16.01 23.43 -1.49
CA PHE A 182 -15.20 23.65 -0.30
C PHE A 182 -14.34 24.91 -0.43
N ILE A 183 -13.76 25.09 -1.61
CA ILE A 183 -12.88 26.21 -1.93
C ILE A 183 -13.63 27.51 -1.99
N ASP A 184 -14.71 27.52 -2.77
CA ASP A 184 -15.52 28.71 -3.00
C ASP A 184 -16.19 29.18 -1.70
N SER A 185 -16.28 28.30 -0.69
CA SER A 185 -16.73 28.63 0.67
C SER A 185 -15.71 29.39 1.54
N ILE A 186 -14.46 29.52 1.10
CA ILE A 186 -13.38 30.21 1.82
C ILE A 186 -13.11 31.55 1.12
N SER A 187 -13.60 32.63 1.72
CA SER A 187 -13.41 34.01 1.24
C SER A 187 -12.35 34.80 2.03
N ASP A 188 -12.12 34.44 3.28
CA ASP A 188 -11.42 35.31 4.25
C ASP A 188 -9.89 35.28 4.09
N TYR A 189 -9.35 34.22 3.48
CA TYR A 189 -7.93 33.99 3.25
C TYR A 189 -7.75 33.07 2.04
N GLN A 190 -6.52 32.89 1.56
CA GLN A 190 -6.23 32.03 0.41
C GLN A 190 -5.93 30.59 0.86
N PRO A 191 -6.82 29.61 0.65
CA PRO A 191 -6.62 28.26 1.16
C PRO A 191 -5.61 27.46 0.33
N LEU A 192 -4.62 26.88 1.01
CA LEU A 192 -3.59 26.02 0.44
C LEU A 192 -4.03 24.55 0.50
N VAL A 193 -4.78 24.10 -0.52
CA VAL A 193 -5.41 22.77 -0.51
C VAL A 193 -4.62 21.78 -1.36
N VAL A 194 -4.27 20.64 -0.78
CA VAL A 194 -3.69 19.47 -1.47
C VAL A 194 -4.75 18.38 -1.61
N ALA A 195 -4.96 17.89 -2.83
CA ALA A 195 -5.76 16.71 -3.09
C ALA A 195 -4.85 15.56 -3.54
N HIS A 196 -4.77 14.52 -2.71
CA HIS A 196 -3.91 13.36 -2.90
C HIS A 196 -4.75 12.17 -3.35
N PHE A 197 -4.52 11.67 -4.55
CA PHE A 197 -5.27 10.57 -5.15
C PHE A 197 -4.44 9.28 -5.22
N HIS A 198 -5.07 8.16 -4.91
CA HIS A 198 -4.47 6.83 -5.02
C HIS A 198 -5.15 6.00 -6.09
N GLU A 199 -4.34 5.42 -7.00
CA GLU A 199 -4.77 4.60 -8.14
C GLU A 199 -5.71 5.27 -9.16
N TRP A 200 -6.03 4.54 -10.22
CA TRP A 200 -6.81 5.03 -11.37
C TRP A 200 -8.29 5.20 -11.03
N GLN A 201 -8.82 4.41 -10.10
CA GLN A 201 -10.23 4.53 -9.68
C GLN A 201 -10.52 5.89 -9.04
N ALA A 202 -9.53 6.54 -8.43
CA ALA A 202 -9.63 7.91 -7.90
C ALA A 202 -8.99 8.95 -8.85
N GLY A 203 -8.44 8.52 -9.99
CA GLY A 203 -7.59 9.33 -10.88
C GLY A 203 -8.34 10.32 -11.78
N LEU A 204 -9.68 10.30 -11.79
CA LEU A 204 -10.50 11.19 -12.61
C LEU A 204 -10.52 12.62 -12.03
N LYS A 205 -9.63 13.45 -12.56
CA LYS A 205 -9.26 14.77 -11.99
C LYS A 205 -9.59 15.97 -12.87
N TYR A 206 -10.27 15.77 -14.00
CA TYR A 206 -10.38 16.76 -15.09
C TYR A 206 -11.08 18.09 -14.74
N PHE A 207 -11.63 18.22 -13.53
CA PHE A 207 -12.29 19.42 -13.01
C PHE A 207 -11.49 20.13 -11.90
N ILE A 208 -10.37 19.56 -11.47
CA ILE A 208 -9.65 20.05 -10.28
C ILE A 208 -8.45 20.89 -10.73
N THR A 209 -8.59 22.23 -10.67
CA THR A 209 -7.55 23.23 -10.92
C THR A 209 -6.60 23.40 -9.71
N ARG A 210 -6.10 22.30 -9.12
CA ARG A 210 -5.39 22.36 -7.82
C ARG A 210 -4.28 21.35 -7.64
N VAL A 211 -3.55 21.51 -6.53
CA VAL A 211 -2.41 20.68 -6.13
C VAL A 211 -2.78 19.20 -6.09
N LEU A 212 -2.14 18.45 -6.97
CA LEU A 212 -2.43 17.03 -7.19
C LEU A 212 -1.18 16.22 -6.85
N VAL A 213 -1.29 15.40 -5.82
CA VAL A 213 -0.34 14.32 -5.59
C VAL A 213 -1.02 13.03 -6.02
N CYS A 214 -0.38 12.26 -6.89
CA CYS A 214 -0.81 10.90 -7.17
C CYS A 214 0.17 9.92 -6.54
N SER A 215 -0.29 9.03 -5.68
CA SER A 215 0.52 7.90 -5.20
C SER A 215 0.02 6.60 -5.78
N TRP A 216 0.95 5.84 -6.33
CA TRP A 216 0.65 4.61 -7.04
C TRP A 216 1.37 3.41 -6.42
N PRO A 217 0.66 2.52 -5.74
CA PRO A 217 1.09 1.15 -5.53
C PRO A 217 0.61 0.30 -6.72
N VAL A 218 1.29 0.41 -7.85
CA VAL A 218 0.96 -0.36 -9.05
C VAL A 218 0.82 -1.84 -8.62
N TYR A 219 -0.40 -2.38 -8.64
CA TYR A 219 -0.86 -3.75 -8.28
C TYR A 219 -0.86 -4.20 -6.81
N GLY A 220 -2.02 -4.05 -6.18
CA GLY A 220 -2.29 -4.56 -4.85
C GLY A 220 -3.72 -5.07 -4.62
N ASN A 221 -4.39 -5.72 -5.59
CA ASN A 221 -5.26 -6.89 -5.35
C ASN A 221 -6.00 -7.42 -6.62
N SER A 222 -5.79 -8.71 -6.89
CA SER A 222 -6.79 -9.77 -7.11
C SER A 222 -7.99 -9.67 -8.06
N THR A 223 -8.34 -8.56 -8.73
CA THR A 223 -9.47 -8.57 -9.68
C THR A 223 -9.34 -7.78 -10.98
N SER A 224 -8.29 -7.00 -11.21
CA SER A 224 -8.10 -6.35 -12.51
C SER A 224 -6.62 -6.21 -12.82
N LEU A 225 -6.10 -7.28 -13.45
CA LEU A 225 -4.90 -7.37 -14.30
C LEU A 225 -4.28 -8.77 -14.16
N PRO A 226 -4.69 -9.76 -14.96
CA PRO A 226 -3.86 -10.92 -15.18
C PRO A 226 -2.76 -10.53 -16.19
N PHE A 227 -1.65 -9.95 -15.71
CA PHE A 227 -0.35 -10.18 -16.37
C PHE A 227 0.26 -11.50 -15.86
N THR A 228 -0.59 -12.52 -15.82
CA THR A 228 -0.29 -13.94 -15.84
C THR A 228 -1.26 -14.48 -16.88
N GLN A 229 -0.73 -14.96 -18.00
CA GLN A 229 -1.48 -15.49 -19.13
C GLN A 229 -2.74 -16.28 -18.68
N ARG A 230 -3.91 -15.64 -18.74
CA ARG A 230 -5.17 -16.40 -18.84
C ARG A 230 -5.32 -16.79 -20.29
N THR A 231 -4.71 -17.91 -20.65
CA THR A 231 -5.12 -18.69 -21.81
C THR A 231 -6.60 -19.06 -21.64
N GLN A 232 -7.49 -18.36 -22.32
CA GLN A 232 -8.86 -18.81 -22.50
C GLN A 232 -9.01 -19.27 -23.95
N ARG A 233 -8.98 -20.60 -24.08
CA ARG A 233 -9.43 -21.44 -25.21
C ARG A 233 -9.72 -20.70 -26.51
N CYS A 234 -8.77 -20.76 -27.44
CA CYS A 234 -9.14 -20.91 -28.85
C CYS A 234 -9.21 -22.41 -29.15
N SER A 235 -10.36 -22.83 -29.64
CA SER A 235 -10.57 -24.10 -30.31
C SER A 235 -9.65 -24.14 -31.52
N ASP A 236 -8.54 -24.87 -31.40
CA ASP A 236 -7.86 -25.65 -32.43
C ASP A 236 -6.44 -25.94 -31.92
N GLY A 237 -6.19 -27.22 -31.64
CA GLY A 237 -4.99 -27.66 -30.95
C GLY A 237 -3.73 -27.45 -31.78
N ILE A 238 -2.70 -26.86 -31.15
CA ILE A 238 -1.27 -27.18 -31.29
C ILE A 238 -0.58 -26.65 -30.01
N TYR A 239 0.19 -27.52 -29.35
CA TYR A 239 1.00 -27.23 -28.18
C TYR A 239 2.23 -26.38 -28.52
N ALA A 240 2.53 -25.35 -27.71
CA ALA A 240 3.87 -24.80 -27.50
C ALA A 240 3.95 -24.07 -26.14
N PRO A 241 5.10 -24.13 -25.42
CA PRO A 241 5.20 -23.88 -23.98
C PRO A 241 5.24 -22.38 -23.61
N GLU A 242 5.02 -22.09 -22.33
CA GLU A 242 5.21 -20.79 -21.67
C GLU A 242 6.52 -20.12 -22.11
N GLY A 243 6.42 -19.23 -23.09
CA GLY A 243 7.52 -18.41 -23.58
C GLY A 243 7.76 -17.24 -22.64
N ALA A 244 8.93 -17.23 -22.02
CA ALA A 244 9.44 -16.16 -21.17
C ALA A 244 9.54 -14.83 -21.95
N ILE A 245 8.62 -13.91 -21.70
CA ILE A 245 8.83 -12.49 -22.00
C ILE A 245 9.34 -11.84 -20.72
N SER A 246 10.66 -11.68 -20.65
CA SER A 246 11.30 -10.91 -19.58
C SER A 246 11.10 -9.42 -19.85
N THR A 247 10.40 -8.73 -18.96
CA THR A 247 10.03 -7.30 -19.07
C THR A 247 11.21 -6.34 -18.93
N THR A 248 12.44 -6.81 -18.70
CA THR A 248 13.58 -5.97 -18.30
C THR A 248 14.95 -6.36 -18.89
N THR A 249 15.01 -7.23 -19.91
CA THR A 249 16.31 -7.71 -20.48
C THR A 249 16.75 -7.04 -21.78
N SER A 250 16.21 -5.89 -22.17
CA SER A 250 16.74 -5.17 -23.35
C SER A 250 18.07 -4.46 -23.09
N ASP A 251 18.52 -4.31 -21.85
CA ASP A 251 19.62 -3.38 -21.48
C ASP A 251 21.02 -3.99 -21.31
N ARG A 252 21.45 -4.91 -22.19
CA ARG A 252 22.87 -5.33 -22.21
C ARG A 252 23.52 -5.18 -23.57
N SER A 253 24.26 -4.08 -23.73
CA SER A 253 25.34 -3.91 -24.69
C SER A 253 26.50 -4.84 -24.32
N THR A 254 26.52 -6.06 -24.85
CA THR A 254 27.73 -6.89 -24.88
C THR A 254 27.93 -7.49 -26.26
N SER A 255 28.86 -6.90 -26.99
CA SER A 255 29.47 -7.39 -28.23
C SER A 255 29.87 -8.86 -28.11
N THR A 256 29.11 -9.77 -28.72
CA THR A 256 29.63 -11.02 -29.30
C THR A 256 28.69 -11.49 -30.41
N LYS A 257 29.20 -11.54 -31.65
CA LYS A 257 28.52 -12.08 -32.82
C LYS A 257 28.10 -13.54 -32.59
N ARG A 258 26.85 -13.88 -32.87
CA ARG A 258 26.36 -15.26 -33.05
C ARG A 258 25.70 -15.39 -34.43
N PRO A 259 25.71 -16.59 -35.04
CA PRO A 259 25.47 -16.79 -36.46
C PRO A 259 23.98 -16.75 -36.81
N GLU A 260 23.72 -16.30 -38.03
CA GLU A 260 22.43 -16.22 -38.70
C GLU A 260 21.80 -17.61 -38.86
N ASN A 261 20.60 -17.78 -38.29
CA ASN A 261 19.46 -18.61 -38.75
C ASN A 261 18.60 -19.04 -37.54
N ASP A 262 17.75 -18.13 -37.08
CA ASP A 262 16.46 -18.43 -36.42
C ASP A 262 15.68 -17.11 -36.31
N GLU A 263 14.88 -16.81 -37.35
CA GLU A 263 13.96 -15.68 -37.37
C GLU A 263 12.72 -15.99 -36.52
N ARG A 264 12.71 -15.50 -35.27
CA ARG A 264 11.51 -15.11 -34.48
C ARG A 264 11.96 -14.53 -33.14
N VAL A 265 12.60 -13.35 -33.17
CA VAL A 265 12.90 -12.56 -31.97
C VAL A 265 12.72 -11.09 -32.32
N PHE A 266 12.02 -10.36 -31.44
CA PHE A 266 11.83 -8.91 -31.45
C PHE A 266 13.13 -8.17 -31.78
N CYS A 267 13.31 -7.83 -33.06
CA CYS A 267 14.28 -6.88 -33.57
C CYS A 267 13.86 -6.51 -35.00
N THR A 268 13.11 -5.43 -35.16
CA THR A 268 13.22 -4.62 -36.39
C THR A 268 14.02 -3.38 -36.03
N SER A 269 15.30 -3.46 -36.35
CA SER A 269 16.21 -2.33 -36.44
C SER A 269 15.68 -1.32 -37.45
N THR A 270 15.12 -0.21 -36.99
CA THR A 270 15.20 1.11 -37.64
C THR A 270 14.71 2.17 -36.66
N ALA A 271 15.36 3.33 -36.69
CA ALA A 271 15.17 4.47 -35.80
C ALA A 271 13.70 4.84 -35.53
N GLY A 272 13.41 5.23 -34.27
CA GLY A 272 12.19 6.00 -33.93
C GLY A 272 11.49 5.47 -32.67
N GLY A 273 11.30 6.33 -31.67
CA GLY A 273 10.60 6.04 -30.40
C GLY A 273 9.08 5.79 -30.52
N GLU A 274 8.57 5.47 -31.70
CA GLU A 274 7.14 5.26 -31.98
C GLU A 274 6.70 3.79 -31.85
N ALA A 275 7.59 2.80 -32.05
CA ALA A 275 7.22 1.37 -32.10
C ALA A 275 6.71 0.79 -30.76
N CYS A 276 7.23 1.24 -29.61
CA CYS A 276 6.74 0.76 -28.30
C CYS A 276 5.30 1.20 -27.96
N LEU A 277 4.77 2.22 -28.64
CA LEU A 277 3.39 2.69 -28.42
C LEU A 277 2.39 1.80 -29.15
N GLU A 278 2.70 1.34 -30.36
CA GLU A 278 1.81 0.46 -31.13
C GLU A 278 1.65 -0.91 -30.45
N ASP A 279 2.72 -1.50 -29.91
CA ASP A 279 2.68 -2.81 -29.25
C ASP A 279 1.98 -2.80 -27.88
N SER A 280 2.16 -1.71 -27.11
CA SER A 280 1.41 -1.55 -25.86
C SER A 280 -0.07 -1.30 -26.15
N PHE A 281 -0.41 -0.46 -27.12
CA PHE A 281 -1.78 -0.24 -27.56
C PHE A 281 -2.47 -1.54 -27.97
N GLN A 282 -1.83 -2.37 -28.81
CA GLN A 282 -2.37 -3.67 -29.21
C GLN A 282 -2.61 -4.60 -28.02
N SER A 283 -1.68 -4.66 -27.06
CA SER A 283 -1.80 -5.51 -25.87
C SER A 283 -2.98 -5.13 -24.97
N HIS A 284 -3.25 -3.83 -24.76
CA HIS A 284 -4.35 -3.37 -23.90
C HIS A 284 -5.72 -3.52 -24.58
N THR A 285 -5.77 -3.36 -25.91
CA THR A 285 -7.00 -3.62 -26.69
C THR A 285 -7.34 -5.11 -26.67
N LEU A 286 -6.35 -6.00 -26.74
CA LEU A 286 -6.54 -7.45 -26.63
C LEU A 286 -7.04 -7.89 -25.24
N LEU A 287 -6.68 -7.15 -24.19
CA LEU A 287 -7.12 -7.38 -22.82
C LEU A 287 -8.41 -6.64 -22.44
N GLN A 288 -8.98 -5.83 -23.35
CA GLN A 288 -10.19 -5.02 -23.13
C GLN A 288 -10.10 -4.03 -21.94
N ILE A 289 -8.90 -3.53 -21.62
CA ILE A 289 -8.64 -2.61 -20.49
C ILE A 289 -8.12 -1.23 -20.94
N TYR A 290 -8.23 -0.92 -22.23
CA TYR A 290 -7.63 0.28 -22.82
C TYR A 290 -8.09 1.58 -22.14
N HIS A 291 -9.38 1.70 -21.83
CA HIS A 291 -9.94 2.88 -21.15
C HIS A 291 -9.38 3.05 -19.74
N GLN A 292 -9.19 1.98 -18.99
CA GLN A 292 -8.58 2.02 -17.64
C GLN A 292 -7.12 2.48 -17.71
N TYR A 293 -6.35 1.96 -18.67
CA TYR A 293 -4.98 2.42 -18.94
C TYR A 293 -4.95 3.91 -19.31
N CYS A 294 -5.88 4.37 -20.16
CA CYS A 294 -5.98 5.78 -20.51
C CYS A 294 -6.28 6.66 -19.28
N LEU A 295 -7.18 6.21 -18.40
CA LEU A 295 -7.49 6.92 -17.14
C LEU A 295 -6.26 7.02 -16.24
N GLU A 296 -5.54 5.91 -16.06
CA GLU A 296 -4.30 5.85 -15.29
C GLU A 296 -3.24 6.81 -15.84
N ARG A 297 -2.94 6.70 -17.14
CA ARG A 297 -1.94 7.53 -17.79
C ARG A 297 -2.32 9.01 -17.74
N ALA A 298 -3.58 9.33 -17.96
CA ALA A 298 -4.06 10.70 -17.83
C ALA A 298 -3.92 11.24 -16.41
N ALA A 299 -4.33 10.47 -15.40
CA ALA A 299 -4.23 10.85 -14.00
C ALA A 299 -2.79 11.09 -13.54
N CYS A 300 -1.86 10.31 -14.11
CA CYS A 300 -0.42 10.44 -13.93
C CYS A 300 0.10 11.74 -14.57
N HIS A 301 -0.23 12.03 -15.83
CA HIS A 301 0.24 13.24 -16.53
C HIS A 301 -0.41 14.53 -16.02
N SER A 302 -1.65 14.49 -15.55
CA SER A 302 -2.34 15.66 -15.03
C SER A 302 -1.95 16.04 -13.60
N ALA A 303 -1.21 15.18 -12.89
CA ALA A 303 -0.81 15.44 -11.51
C ALA A 303 0.33 16.48 -11.43
N HIS A 304 0.27 17.37 -10.46
CA HIS A 304 1.38 18.28 -10.15
C HIS A 304 2.60 17.47 -9.71
N ILE A 305 2.39 16.51 -8.82
CA ILE A 305 3.40 15.56 -8.32
C ILE A 305 2.92 14.13 -8.59
N PHE A 306 3.76 13.33 -9.22
CA PHE A 306 3.55 11.90 -9.44
C PHE A 306 4.51 11.09 -8.57
N THR A 307 4.01 10.09 -7.87
CA THR A 307 4.80 9.27 -6.94
C THR A 307 4.49 7.80 -7.13
N THR A 308 5.49 6.96 -6.89
CA THR A 308 5.34 5.50 -6.85
C THR A 308 5.82 4.98 -5.51
N VAL A 309 5.26 3.87 -5.04
CA VAL A 309 5.66 3.28 -3.74
C VAL A 309 7.03 2.62 -3.76
N SER A 310 7.60 2.40 -4.95
CA SER A 310 8.85 1.67 -5.12
C SER A 310 9.60 2.15 -6.36
N GLU A 311 10.92 1.96 -6.37
CA GLU A 311 11.76 2.32 -7.53
C GLU A 311 11.48 1.39 -8.73
N ILE A 312 11.14 0.12 -8.53
CA ILE A 312 10.82 -0.78 -9.66
C ILE A 312 9.52 -0.35 -10.33
N THR A 313 8.53 0.00 -9.51
CA THR A 313 7.28 0.59 -9.96
C THR A 313 7.53 1.94 -10.66
N GLY A 314 8.50 2.72 -10.19
CA GLY A 314 8.94 3.95 -10.85
C GLY A 314 9.46 3.71 -12.27
N ARG A 315 10.30 2.68 -12.45
CA ARG A 315 10.80 2.27 -13.77
C ARG A 315 9.69 1.75 -14.67
N GLU A 316 8.73 1.01 -14.13
CA GLU A 316 7.55 0.58 -14.88
C GLU A 316 6.72 1.79 -15.35
N ALA A 317 6.46 2.76 -14.46
CA ALA A 317 5.74 3.97 -14.80
C ALA A 317 6.47 4.83 -15.86
N GLU A 318 7.81 4.89 -15.82
CA GLU A 318 8.60 5.55 -16.85
C GLU A 318 8.31 4.97 -18.24
N HIS A 319 8.24 3.64 -18.35
CA HIS A 319 8.07 2.96 -19.63
C HIS A 319 6.60 2.85 -20.07
N LEU A 320 5.69 2.58 -19.14
CA LEU A 320 4.26 2.36 -19.42
C LEU A 320 3.47 3.67 -19.41
N LEU A 321 3.68 4.51 -18.39
CA LEU A 321 2.96 5.78 -18.24
C LEU A 321 3.69 6.96 -18.88
N LYS A 322 4.96 6.79 -19.29
CA LYS A 322 5.79 7.84 -19.92
C LYS A 322 6.04 9.03 -19.00
N ARG A 323 6.11 8.80 -17.68
CA ARG A 323 6.46 9.81 -16.68
C ARG A 323 7.24 9.19 -15.53
N ASN A 324 8.38 9.79 -15.21
CA ASN A 324 9.17 9.42 -14.05
C ASN A 324 8.50 9.93 -12.75
N PRO A 325 8.49 9.15 -11.66
CA PRO A 325 8.03 9.64 -10.37
C PRO A 325 8.92 10.78 -9.87
N ASP A 326 8.29 11.82 -9.36
CA ASP A 326 8.94 12.98 -8.75
C ASP A 326 9.58 12.62 -7.39
N ILE A 327 8.93 11.73 -6.64
CA ILE A 327 9.39 11.21 -5.35
C ILE A 327 8.81 9.83 -5.10
N LEU A 328 9.55 8.99 -4.37
CA LEU A 328 9.08 7.67 -3.95
C LEU A 328 8.37 7.76 -2.60
N THR A 329 7.21 7.12 -2.48
CA THR A 329 6.40 7.08 -1.24
C THR A 329 6.30 5.64 -0.71
N PRO A 330 7.37 5.09 -0.12
CA PRO A 330 7.38 3.72 0.40
C PRO A 330 6.29 3.50 1.46
N ASN A 331 5.65 2.31 1.45
CA ASN A 331 4.60 2.05 2.43
C ASN A 331 5.19 1.70 3.80
N GLY A 332 4.92 2.54 4.80
CA GLY A 332 5.20 2.26 6.19
C GLY A 332 4.15 1.39 6.86
N LEU A 333 4.39 1.12 8.13
CA LEU A 333 3.55 0.29 9.00
C LEU A 333 3.60 0.82 10.42
N ASN A 334 2.62 0.48 11.25
CA ASN A 334 2.68 0.80 12.69
C ASN A 334 3.46 -0.31 13.41
N VAL A 335 4.71 -0.05 13.81
CA VAL A 335 5.60 -1.04 14.44
C VAL A 335 5.15 -1.43 15.84
N VAL A 336 4.51 -0.51 16.58
CA VAL A 336 3.99 -0.75 17.94
C VAL A 336 3.05 -1.95 18.02
N LYS A 337 2.30 -2.25 16.96
CA LYS A 337 1.41 -3.42 16.90
C LYS A 337 2.14 -4.76 17.00
N PHE A 338 3.44 -4.79 16.73
CA PHE A 338 4.24 -6.02 16.66
C PHE A 338 5.43 -6.05 17.62
N ALA A 339 5.66 -4.96 18.37
CA ALA A 339 6.80 -4.80 19.25
C ALA A 339 6.60 -5.59 20.55
N ALA A 340 7.44 -6.60 20.78
CA ALA A 340 7.53 -7.35 22.03
C ALA A 340 9.00 -7.48 22.46
N LEU A 341 9.68 -6.34 22.60
CA LEU A 341 11.14 -6.18 22.74
C LEU A 341 11.82 -7.12 23.77
N HIS A 342 11.10 -7.58 24.80
CA HIS A 342 11.62 -8.50 25.83
C HIS A 342 10.89 -9.85 25.95
N GLU A 343 9.60 -9.94 25.56
CA GLU A 343 8.81 -11.19 25.66
C GLU A 343 8.98 -12.12 24.47
N PHE A 344 9.51 -11.62 23.36
CA PHE A 344 9.58 -12.35 22.11
C PHE A 344 10.46 -13.60 22.17
N GLN A 345 11.59 -13.52 22.88
CA GLN A 345 12.51 -14.65 23.05
C GLN A 345 11.93 -15.74 23.97
N VAL A 346 10.98 -15.36 24.84
CA VAL A 346 10.30 -16.25 25.80
C VAL A 346 9.22 -17.07 25.12
N ASN A 347 8.47 -16.51 24.18
CA ASN A 347 7.38 -17.22 23.49
C ASN A 347 7.87 -18.42 22.65
N LEU A 348 9.07 -18.35 22.06
CA LEU A 348 9.72 -19.47 21.37
C LEU A 348 10.21 -20.59 22.32
N GLY A 349 10.39 -20.25 23.59
CA GLY A 349 10.91 -21.13 24.63
C GLY A 349 9.85 -21.81 25.49
N LYS A 350 8.55 -21.65 25.18
CA LYS A 350 7.45 -22.31 25.90
C LYS A 350 7.37 -23.81 25.57
N THR A 351 8.46 -24.55 25.76
CA THR A 351 8.41 -25.99 26.01
C THR A 351 7.95 -26.19 27.45
N GLY A 352 6.63 -26.27 27.63
CA GLY A 352 6.06 -26.77 28.87
C GLY A 352 6.41 -28.25 29.07
N LEU A 353 6.76 -28.58 30.31
CA LEU A 353 6.78 -29.94 30.90
C LEU A 353 7.82 -30.97 30.41
N ILE A 354 9.08 -30.88 30.86
CA ILE A 354 9.93 -32.09 31.10
C ILE A 354 10.68 -32.08 32.45
N ASN A 355 10.40 -31.14 33.38
CA ASN A 355 11.10 -31.10 34.68
C ASN A 355 10.28 -31.62 35.88
N ARG A 356 9.29 -32.51 35.66
CA ARG A 356 8.43 -33.02 36.75
C ARG A 356 8.21 -34.54 36.73
N LEU A 357 9.24 -35.32 36.44
CA LEU A 357 9.22 -36.78 36.69
C LEU A 357 10.28 -37.13 37.76
N ALA A 358 9.94 -36.83 39.01
CA ALA A 358 10.71 -37.27 40.19
C ALA A 358 10.08 -38.50 40.88
N SER A 359 9.04 -39.12 40.29
CA SER A 359 8.41 -40.33 40.81
C SER A 359 8.49 -41.49 39.80
N PRO A 360 8.72 -42.74 40.26
CA PRO A 360 8.77 -43.90 39.39
C PRO A 360 7.44 -44.09 38.66
N LEU A 361 7.51 -44.32 37.34
CA LEU A 361 6.35 -44.57 36.48
C LEU A 361 5.61 -45.84 36.94
N SER A 362 4.33 -45.72 37.27
CA SER A 362 3.49 -46.88 37.60
C SER A 362 3.19 -47.73 36.35
N ILE A 363 2.80 -49.00 36.55
CA ILE A 363 2.36 -49.91 35.47
C ILE A 363 1.24 -49.28 34.63
N ASN A 364 0.34 -48.50 35.25
CA ASN A 364 -0.74 -47.81 34.54
C ASN A 364 -0.20 -46.74 33.57
N HIS A 365 0.86 -46.01 33.95
CA HIS A 365 1.51 -45.06 33.05
C HIS A 365 2.16 -45.76 31.85
N PHE A 366 2.75 -46.94 32.04
CA PHE A 366 3.30 -47.73 30.94
C PHE A 366 2.23 -48.21 29.97
N VAL A 367 1.08 -48.66 30.48
CA VAL A 367 -0.04 -49.09 29.63
C VAL A 367 -0.59 -47.92 28.81
N GLN A 368 -0.79 -46.77 29.45
CA GLN A 368 -1.26 -45.56 28.77
C GLN A 368 -0.27 -45.08 27.71
N LEU A 369 1.03 -45.07 28.01
CA LEU A 369 2.07 -44.69 27.05
C LEU A 369 2.12 -45.66 25.87
N LYS A 370 2.04 -46.98 26.11
CA LYS A 370 1.98 -47.98 25.04
C LYS A 370 0.78 -47.76 24.12
N ARG A 371 -0.40 -47.47 24.69
CA ARG A 371 -1.60 -47.14 23.90
C ARG A 371 -1.38 -45.90 23.03
N CYS A 372 -0.75 -44.86 23.57
CA CYS A 372 -0.41 -43.66 22.80
C CYS A 372 0.59 -43.96 21.67
N ILE A 373 1.63 -44.78 21.91
CA ILE A 373 2.61 -45.17 20.88
C ILE A 373 1.95 -45.95 19.75
N MET A 374 1.07 -46.90 20.09
CA MET A 374 0.33 -47.67 19.07
C MET A 374 -0.61 -46.77 18.26
N ALA A 375 -1.21 -45.75 18.88
CA ALA A 375 -2.07 -44.80 18.18
C ALA A 375 -1.30 -43.83 17.26
N THR A 376 0.00 -43.62 17.47
CA THR A 376 0.84 -42.74 16.64
C THR A 376 1.53 -43.48 15.50
N GLU A 377 1.47 -44.82 15.48
CA GLU A 377 2.06 -45.63 14.41
C GLU A 377 1.35 -45.37 13.08
N LYS A 378 2.12 -44.96 12.07
CA LYS A 378 1.65 -44.71 10.71
C LYS A 378 2.60 -45.35 9.69
N TYR A 379 2.03 -45.99 8.68
CA TYR A 379 2.78 -46.66 7.61
C TYR A 379 2.98 -45.76 6.38
N ASP A 380 2.11 -44.77 6.20
CA ASP A 380 2.17 -43.81 5.10
C ASP A 380 3.15 -42.67 5.39
N LEU A 381 3.60 -42.01 4.32
CA LEU A 381 4.41 -40.80 4.43
C LEU A 381 3.59 -39.63 5.00
N PRO A 382 4.22 -38.70 5.74
CA PRO A 382 3.57 -37.47 6.15
C PRO A 382 3.03 -36.71 4.93
N PRO A 383 1.74 -36.32 4.91
CA PRO A 383 1.13 -35.70 3.74
C PRO A 383 1.78 -34.34 3.44
N ILE A 384 1.93 -34.03 2.15
CA ILE A 384 2.45 -32.72 1.69
C ILE A 384 1.37 -31.64 1.65
N CYS A 385 0.09 -31.99 1.79
CA CYS A 385 -1.04 -31.07 1.78
C CYS A 385 -1.93 -31.33 2.99
N THR A 386 -2.38 -30.29 3.69
CA THR A 386 -3.27 -30.44 4.84
C THR A 386 -4.75 -30.59 4.45
N HIS A 387 -5.10 -30.22 3.22
CA HIS A 387 -6.48 -30.16 2.74
C HIS A 387 -6.71 -31.03 1.51
N ASN A 388 -7.97 -31.42 1.32
CA ASN A 388 -8.41 -32.07 0.09
C ASN A 388 -8.63 -31.00 -0.98
N MET A 389 -7.80 -31.01 -2.00
CA MET A 389 -7.92 -30.06 -3.12
C MET A 389 -9.12 -30.41 -3.98
N ILE A 390 -9.90 -29.40 -4.37
CA ILE A 390 -11.03 -29.55 -5.30
C ILE A 390 -10.52 -29.95 -6.70
N ARG A 391 -9.34 -29.43 -7.07
CA ARG A 391 -8.74 -29.59 -8.39
C ARG A 391 -7.49 -30.47 -8.34
N GLY A 392 -7.39 -31.41 -9.27
CA GLY A 392 -6.22 -32.30 -9.41
C GLY A 392 -5.01 -31.66 -10.09
N ASP A 393 -5.22 -30.55 -10.81
CA ASP A 393 -4.22 -29.80 -11.57
C ASP A 393 -3.64 -28.60 -10.80
N ASP A 394 -3.64 -28.67 -9.48
CA ASP A 394 -3.03 -27.64 -8.64
C ASP A 394 -1.53 -27.48 -8.95
N GLN A 395 -1.10 -26.24 -9.18
CA GLN A 395 0.25 -25.93 -9.63
C GLN A 395 1.29 -26.21 -8.54
N VAL A 396 0.96 -25.98 -7.26
CA VAL A 396 1.87 -26.20 -6.12
C VAL A 396 2.12 -27.70 -5.95
N LEU A 397 1.04 -28.50 -5.88
CA LEU A 397 1.16 -29.95 -5.76
C LEU A 397 1.85 -30.59 -6.97
N SER A 398 1.57 -30.09 -8.18
CA SER A 398 2.23 -30.55 -9.39
C SER A 398 3.73 -30.27 -9.36
N ALA A 399 4.16 -29.09 -8.89
CA ALA A 399 5.56 -28.74 -8.74
C ALA A 399 6.27 -29.58 -7.66
N LEU A 400 5.62 -29.85 -6.52
CA LEU A 400 6.16 -30.70 -5.46
C LEU A 400 6.34 -32.15 -5.93
N ARG A 401 5.37 -32.69 -6.67
CA ARG A 401 5.48 -34.02 -7.28
C ARG A 401 6.60 -34.09 -8.31
N ARG A 402 6.69 -33.08 -9.19
CA ARG A 402 7.75 -32.98 -10.22
C ARG A 402 9.15 -32.94 -9.59
N THR A 403 9.32 -32.24 -8.47
CA THR A 403 10.59 -32.14 -7.73
C THR A 403 10.84 -33.31 -6.77
N ARG A 404 9.90 -34.27 -6.67
CA ARG A 404 9.95 -35.43 -5.76
C ARG A 404 10.06 -35.06 -4.26
N LEU A 405 9.61 -33.86 -3.88
CA LEU A 405 9.52 -33.43 -2.48
C LEU A 405 8.22 -33.95 -1.86
N VAL A 406 8.21 -35.22 -1.48
CA VAL A 406 7.04 -35.94 -0.96
C VAL A 406 7.20 -36.39 0.50
N ASN A 407 8.10 -35.74 1.24
CA ASN A 407 8.41 -36.03 2.64
C ASN A 407 8.96 -37.45 2.90
N ASN A 408 9.77 -38.00 1.99
CA ASN A 408 10.43 -39.29 2.21
C ASN A 408 11.30 -39.24 3.47
N ARG A 409 11.54 -40.39 4.11
CA ARG A 409 12.35 -40.47 5.34
C ARG A 409 13.75 -39.87 5.17
N THR A 410 14.35 -40.03 3.99
CA THR A 410 15.68 -39.51 3.62
C THR A 410 15.71 -38.00 3.37
N ASP A 411 14.56 -37.37 3.09
CA ASP A 411 14.51 -35.95 2.72
C ASP A 411 14.86 -35.11 3.94
N ARG A 412 15.91 -34.28 3.85
CA ARG A 412 16.30 -33.38 4.95
C ARG A 412 15.46 -32.11 5.03
N VAL A 413 14.70 -31.83 3.98
CA VAL A 413 13.72 -30.74 3.92
C VAL A 413 12.34 -31.35 3.78
N LYS A 414 11.40 -30.94 4.63
CA LYS A 414 10.00 -31.36 4.58
C LYS A 414 9.14 -30.22 4.06
N VAL A 415 8.02 -30.55 3.43
CA VAL A 415 7.06 -29.59 2.88
C VAL A 415 5.67 -29.86 3.43
N VAL A 416 4.99 -28.78 3.82
CA VAL A 416 3.59 -28.78 4.22
C VAL A 416 2.91 -27.63 3.49
N PHE A 417 2.03 -27.96 2.54
CA PHE A 417 1.18 -27.01 1.84
C PHE A 417 -0.14 -26.86 2.60
N HIS A 418 -0.43 -25.62 3.00
CA HIS A 418 -1.63 -25.26 3.75
C HIS A 418 -2.45 -24.25 2.93
N PRO A 419 -3.41 -24.69 2.09
CA PRO A 419 -4.18 -23.83 1.21
C PRO A 419 -5.37 -23.15 1.92
N GLU A 420 -5.14 -22.60 3.11
CA GLU A 420 -6.13 -21.88 3.91
C GLU A 420 -5.44 -20.74 4.68
N PHE A 421 -6.19 -19.71 5.07
CA PHE A 421 -5.66 -18.70 5.98
C PHE A 421 -5.44 -19.29 7.37
N LEU A 422 -4.32 -18.92 7.99
CA LEU A 422 -4.00 -19.33 9.35
C LEU A 422 -4.96 -18.70 10.35
N SER A 423 -5.44 -19.50 11.29
CA SER A 423 -6.31 -19.07 12.37
C SER A 423 -6.06 -19.90 13.63
N SER A 424 -6.13 -19.24 14.79
CA SER A 424 -6.03 -19.85 16.12
C SER A 424 -7.12 -20.89 16.39
N VAL A 425 -8.26 -20.85 15.68
CA VAL A 425 -9.32 -21.87 15.78
C VAL A 425 -9.06 -23.11 14.92
N SER A 426 -8.06 -23.08 14.04
CA SER A 426 -7.75 -24.23 13.17
C SER A 426 -7.27 -25.41 14.01
N PRO A 427 -7.87 -26.61 13.85
CA PRO A 427 -7.50 -27.79 14.64
C PRO A 427 -6.13 -28.37 14.27
N LEU A 428 -5.52 -27.87 13.18
CA LEU A 428 -4.25 -28.36 12.66
C LEU A 428 -3.05 -27.60 13.23
N ILE A 429 -3.01 -26.30 12.98
CA ILE A 429 -1.86 -25.44 13.33
C ILE A 429 -2.15 -24.66 14.63
N GLY A 430 -3.39 -24.20 14.83
CA GLY A 430 -3.81 -23.54 16.07
C GLY A 430 -3.13 -22.19 16.35
N PHE A 431 -2.62 -21.50 15.32
CA PHE A 431 -1.99 -20.19 15.44
C PHE A 431 -2.61 -19.21 14.44
N ASP A 432 -2.78 -17.97 14.88
CA ASP A 432 -3.02 -16.86 13.96
C ASP A 432 -1.74 -16.55 13.16
N TYR A 433 -1.90 -15.90 12.01
CA TYR A 433 -0.80 -15.64 11.07
C TYR A 433 0.41 -14.98 11.74
N GLU A 434 0.18 -14.00 12.62
CA GLU A 434 1.27 -13.32 13.32
C GLU A 434 2.08 -14.26 14.19
N ASP A 435 1.44 -15.10 15.00
CA ASP A 435 2.14 -16.01 15.91
C ASP A 435 2.87 -17.11 15.16
N PHE A 436 2.30 -17.58 14.05
CA PHE A 436 2.98 -18.52 13.15
C PHE A 436 4.26 -17.92 12.57
N VAL A 437 4.20 -16.67 12.09
CA VAL A 437 5.32 -15.89 11.56
C VAL A 437 6.29 -15.41 12.64
N ARG A 438 5.93 -15.52 13.92
CA ARG A 438 6.88 -15.36 15.04
C ARG A 438 7.56 -16.68 15.39
N GLY A 439 6.90 -17.81 15.15
CA GLY A 439 7.38 -19.15 15.48
C GLY A 439 8.35 -19.75 14.46
N CYS A 440 8.40 -19.22 13.24
CA CYS A 440 9.29 -19.67 12.19
C CYS A 440 10.73 -19.13 12.39
N HIS A 441 11.63 -19.47 11.47
CA HIS A 441 13.03 -19.04 11.51
C HIS A 441 13.43 -18.19 10.30
N LEU A 442 12.69 -18.33 9.19
CA LEU A 442 13.07 -17.75 7.92
C LEU A 442 11.83 -17.59 7.02
N GLY A 443 11.50 -16.37 6.64
CA GLY A 443 10.55 -16.07 5.56
C GLY A 443 11.22 -16.16 4.19
N VAL A 444 10.60 -16.82 3.21
CA VAL A 444 11.16 -16.92 1.85
C VAL A 444 10.11 -16.46 0.84
N PHE A 445 10.36 -15.32 0.21
CA PHE A 445 9.43 -14.67 -0.71
C PHE A 445 10.12 -14.36 -2.06
N PRO A 446 10.31 -15.36 -2.94
CA PRO A 446 11.03 -15.21 -4.19
C PRO A 446 10.10 -14.70 -5.30
N SER A 447 9.46 -13.56 -5.08
CA SER A 447 8.46 -13.00 -6.00
C SER A 447 9.12 -12.47 -7.27
N TYR A 448 8.55 -12.81 -8.43
CA TYR A 448 8.95 -12.24 -9.72
C TYR A 448 8.42 -10.80 -9.88
N TYR A 449 7.17 -10.58 -9.48
CA TYR A 449 6.49 -9.29 -9.51
C TYR A 449 5.90 -9.00 -8.14
N GLU A 450 6.42 -7.98 -7.45
CA GLU A 450 5.93 -7.57 -6.14
C GLU A 450 6.21 -6.07 -5.93
N PRO A 451 5.20 -5.22 -6.12
CA PRO A 451 5.34 -3.76 -6.13
C PRO A 451 5.82 -3.15 -4.82
N TRP A 452 5.53 -3.81 -3.69
CA TRP A 452 6.02 -3.41 -2.37
C TRP A 452 6.27 -4.62 -1.47
N GLY A 453 5.23 -5.46 -1.31
CA GLY A 453 5.28 -6.73 -0.61
C GLY A 453 4.91 -6.67 0.87
N ALA A 454 3.64 -6.40 1.15
CA ALA A 454 3.10 -6.29 2.52
C ALA A 454 3.36 -7.53 3.38
N SER A 455 3.30 -8.73 2.81
CA SER A 455 3.58 -9.99 3.51
C SER A 455 5.02 -10.06 4.07
N ARG A 456 5.99 -9.43 3.36
CA ARG A 456 7.41 -9.36 3.76
C ARG A 456 7.59 -8.61 5.07
N PHE A 457 6.77 -7.58 5.28
CA PHE A 457 6.86 -6.74 6.47
C PHE A 457 6.03 -7.25 7.64
N SER A 458 5.11 -8.18 7.44
CA SER A 458 4.52 -8.88 8.59
C SER A 458 5.53 -9.84 9.24
N SER A 459 6.48 -10.38 8.45
CA SER A 459 7.62 -11.18 8.94
C SER A 459 8.80 -10.38 9.52
N LYS A 460 8.56 -9.16 10.04
CA LYS A 460 9.58 -8.25 10.63
C LYS A 460 10.54 -8.91 11.63
N ASN A 461 10.07 -9.95 12.33
CA ASN A 461 10.83 -10.56 13.41
C ASN A 461 11.58 -11.83 12.98
N GLU A 462 11.63 -12.15 11.69
CA GLU A 462 12.40 -13.28 11.16
C GLU A 462 13.36 -12.82 10.07
N PRO A 463 14.59 -13.37 10.00
CA PRO A 463 15.40 -13.24 8.80
C PRO A 463 14.59 -13.68 7.58
N TYR A 464 14.72 -13.00 6.45
CA TYR A 464 14.07 -13.43 5.21
C TYR A 464 15.07 -13.43 4.06
N ILE A 465 14.92 -14.37 3.12
CA ILE A 465 15.75 -14.43 1.91
C ILE A 465 14.96 -13.84 0.76
N LEU A 466 15.57 -12.86 0.10
CA LEU A 466 14.97 -12.07 -0.96
C LEU A 466 15.64 -12.34 -2.31
N HIS A 467 14.82 -12.59 -3.33
CA HIS A 467 15.22 -12.43 -4.73
C HIS A 467 14.72 -11.06 -5.14
N CYS A 468 15.59 -10.13 -5.56
CA CYS A 468 15.11 -8.81 -5.92
C CYS A 468 15.65 -8.29 -7.24
N ARG A 469 14.69 -8.06 -8.14
CA ARG A 469 14.63 -6.85 -8.98
C ARG A 469 13.76 -5.73 -8.34
N SER A 470 13.25 -5.88 -7.10
CA SER A 470 12.48 -4.84 -6.37
C SER A 470 13.21 -4.22 -5.16
N THR A 471 12.63 -3.17 -4.57
CA THR A 471 13.38 -1.96 -4.22
C THR A 471 13.24 -1.51 -2.76
N LEU A 472 14.18 -1.97 -1.94
CA LEU A 472 14.73 -1.19 -0.83
C LEU A 472 16.20 -1.60 -0.66
N LYS A 473 17.14 -0.83 -1.23
CA LYS A 473 18.57 -0.97 -0.89
C LYS A 473 18.87 -0.28 0.44
N ILE A 474 18.15 -0.63 1.51
CA ILE A 474 18.61 -0.35 2.87
C ILE A 474 19.18 -1.67 3.37
N HIS A 475 20.49 -1.89 3.19
CA HIS A 475 21.19 -3.15 3.45
C HIS A 475 20.54 -4.05 4.54
N PRO A 476 19.79 -5.10 4.14
CA PRO A 476 19.50 -6.24 5.00
C PRO A 476 20.38 -7.44 4.57
N PRO A 477 20.50 -8.48 5.41
CA PRO A 477 21.46 -9.55 5.18
C PRO A 477 20.90 -10.48 4.09
N MET A 478 21.57 -10.51 2.93
CA MET A 478 21.33 -11.43 1.79
C MET A 478 20.22 -11.01 0.79
N VAL A 479 20.56 -10.06 -0.08
CA VAL A 479 19.83 -9.78 -1.33
C VAL A 479 20.59 -10.41 -2.51
N SER A 480 19.93 -11.24 -3.32
CA SER A 480 20.48 -11.73 -4.60
C SER A 480 19.87 -10.99 -5.78
N THR A 481 20.71 -10.39 -6.64
CA THR A 481 20.31 -9.50 -7.75
C THR A 481 20.48 -10.11 -9.15
N SER A 482 20.33 -11.42 -9.32
CA SER A 482 20.60 -12.05 -10.62
C SER A 482 19.60 -13.17 -10.96
N SER A 483 19.46 -13.50 -12.26
CA SER A 483 18.47 -14.34 -12.96
C SER A 483 17.89 -15.57 -12.24
N ILE A 484 16.74 -16.06 -12.72
CA ILE A 484 15.97 -17.21 -12.18
C ILE A 484 16.82 -18.50 -12.07
N ASP A 485 17.89 -18.63 -12.86
CA ASP A 485 18.83 -19.77 -12.82
C ASP A 485 20.00 -19.62 -11.83
N ASP A 486 20.07 -18.52 -11.07
CA ASP A 486 21.22 -18.29 -10.20
C ASP A 486 21.20 -19.15 -8.93
N LEU A 487 22.23 -20.00 -8.82
CA LEU A 487 22.68 -20.78 -7.67
C LEU A 487 22.83 -20.02 -6.33
N LYS A 488 22.52 -18.72 -6.28
CA LYS A 488 22.62 -17.86 -5.09
C LYS A 488 21.51 -18.12 -4.07
N MET A 489 20.29 -18.41 -4.51
CA MET A 489 19.14 -18.69 -3.63
C MET A 489 19.26 -20.00 -2.82
N PRO A 490 19.73 -21.10 -3.43
CA PRO A 490 20.07 -22.31 -2.67
C PRO A 490 21.24 -22.10 -1.71
N ARG A 491 22.26 -21.31 -2.10
CA ARG A 491 23.42 -21.00 -1.25
C ARG A 491 23.06 -20.22 0.01
N SER A 492 22.27 -19.14 -0.10
CA SER A 492 21.83 -18.37 1.07
C SER A 492 21.00 -19.22 2.05
N ARG A 493 20.14 -20.11 1.55
CA ARG A 493 19.40 -21.08 2.37
C ARG A 493 20.34 -22.07 3.06
N TYR A 494 21.33 -22.60 2.33
CA TYR A 494 22.32 -23.52 2.88
C TYR A 494 23.16 -22.85 3.98
N ASP A 495 23.62 -21.63 3.75
CA ASP A 495 24.41 -20.85 4.71
C ASP A 495 23.60 -20.57 5.99
N PHE A 496 22.31 -20.26 5.86
CA PHE A 496 21.42 -20.09 7.01
C PHE A 496 21.27 -21.37 7.85
N CYS A 497 21.15 -22.53 7.20
CA CYS A 497 21.12 -23.82 7.90
C CYS A 497 22.42 -24.12 8.67
N GLY A 498 23.55 -23.57 8.23
CA GLY A 498 24.85 -23.69 8.92
C GLY A 498 25.00 -22.84 10.19
N MET A 499 24.06 -21.93 10.47
CA MET A 499 24.15 -21.04 11.63
C MET A 499 23.88 -21.78 12.95
N SER A 500 24.61 -21.40 14.00
CA SER A 500 24.31 -21.79 15.38
C SER A 500 23.05 -21.07 15.90
N ARG A 501 22.45 -21.59 16.98
CA ARG A 501 21.33 -20.93 17.68
C ARG A 501 21.67 -19.49 18.08
N ARG A 502 22.89 -19.25 18.60
CA ARG A 502 23.36 -17.92 18.99
C ARG A 502 23.44 -16.97 17.80
N GLN A 503 23.97 -17.41 16.66
CA GLN A 503 24.03 -16.60 15.44
C GLN A 503 22.65 -16.23 14.93
N ARG A 504 21.69 -17.17 14.92
CA ARG A 504 20.29 -16.88 14.55
C ARG A 504 19.64 -15.85 15.46
N ILE A 505 19.84 -15.94 16.78
CA ILE A 505 19.34 -14.94 17.74
C ILE A 505 19.92 -13.56 17.44
N ILE A 506 21.24 -13.46 17.23
CA ILE A 506 21.89 -12.18 16.90
C ILE A 506 21.34 -11.60 15.60
N GLN A 507 21.15 -12.42 14.56
CA GLN A 507 20.57 -11.97 13.30
C GLN A 507 19.13 -11.50 13.48
N ARG A 508 18.32 -12.23 14.25
CA ARG A 508 16.93 -11.88 14.57
C ARG A 508 16.82 -10.52 15.24
N ASN A 509 17.64 -10.27 16.26
CA ASN A 509 17.67 -8.99 16.98
C ASN A 509 18.13 -7.83 16.08
N ARG A 510 19.02 -8.09 15.09
CA ARG A 510 19.39 -7.09 14.09
C ARG A 510 18.23 -6.78 13.13
N THR A 511 17.49 -7.79 12.68
CA THR A 511 16.33 -7.60 11.81
C THR A 511 15.22 -6.83 12.52
N GLU A 512 14.98 -7.11 13.81
CA GLU A 512 14.01 -6.37 14.63
C GLU A 512 14.35 -4.88 14.71
N ARG A 513 15.63 -4.52 14.94
CA ARG A 513 16.05 -3.10 14.98
C ARG A 513 15.81 -2.37 13.66
N LEU A 514 15.90 -3.06 12.52
CA LEU A 514 15.60 -2.47 11.22
C LEU A 514 14.12 -2.13 11.06
N SER A 515 13.23 -2.68 11.89
CA SER A 515 11.79 -2.44 11.78
C SER A 515 11.39 -0.99 12.05
N GLU A 516 12.14 -0.25 12.86
CA GLU A 516 11.92 1.18 13.16
C GLU A 516 12.00 2.06 11.91
N LEU A 517 12.83 1.68 10.94
CA LEU A 517 12.95 2.38 9.66
C LEU A 517 11.73 2.19 8.76
N LEU A 518 10.93 1.17 9.04
CA LEU A 518 9.73 0.80 8.29
C LEU A 518 8.47 1.37 8.94
N ASP A 519 8.63 2.11 10.04
CA ASP A 519 7.55 2.77 10.73
C ASP A 519 7.06 4.01 9.95
N TRP A 520 5.78 4.32 10.07
CA TRP A 520 5.22 5.54 9.48
C TRP A 520 5.83 6.82 10.07
N ASN A 521 6.37 6.79 11.29
CA ASN A 521 7.16 7.89 11.84
C ASN A 521 8.41 8.19 11.00
N SER A 522 9.00 7.19 10.34
CA SER A 522 10.16 7.36 9.47
C SER A 522 9.75 7.61 8.01
N LEU A 523 8.79 6.83 7.50
CA LEU A 523 8.42 6.85 6.07
C LEU A 523 7.35 7.89 5.73
N GLY A 524 6.64 8.44 6.73
CA GLY A 524 5.63 9.49 6.55
C GLY A 524 6.20 10.79 5.96
N VAL A 525 7.50 11.03 6.12
CA VAL A 525 8.17 12.22 5.58
C VAL A 525 8.02 12.33 4.06
N PHE A 526 8.06 11.22 3.33
CA PHE A 526 7.91 11.24 1.87
C PHE A 526 6.52 11.71 1.42
N TYR A 527 5.49 11.40 2.22
CA TYR A 527 4.14 11.93 1.98
C TYR A 527 4.06 13.42 2.29
N ARG A 528 4.76 13.90 3.32
CA ARG A 528 4.83 15.33 3.62
C ARG A 528 5.58 16.10 2.53
N ASP A 529 6.72 15.57 2.08
CA ASP A 529 7.55 16.16 1.03
C ASP A 529 6.78 16.26 -0.28
N CYS A 530 6.10 15.19 -0.71
CA CYS A 530 5.33 15.23 -1.96
C CYS A 530 4.18 16.26 -1.90
N ARG A 531 3.51 16.40 -0.75
CA ARG A 531 2.45 17.39 -0.54
C ARG A 531 3.00 18.83 -0.55
N ARG A 532 4.17 19.06 0.05
CA ARG A 532 4.87 20.36 0.01
C ARG A 532 5.32 20.72 -1.39
N MET A 533 5.99 19.80 -2.10
CA MET A 533 6.42 20.00 -3.50
C MET A 533 5.22 20.34 -4.40
N ALA A 534 4.07 19.73 -4.12
CA ALA A 534 2.88 19.97 -4.90
C ALA A 534 2.33 21.40 -4.68
N LEU A 535 2.36 21.92 -3.44
CA LEU A 535 2.01 23.32 -3.16
C LEU A 535 3.02 24.28 -3.80
N GLU A 536 4.32 23.97 -3.77
CA GLU A 536 5.37 24.79 -4.40
C GLU A 536 5.22 24.85 -5.93
N ARG A 537 4.77 23.77 -6.57
CA ARG A 537 4.47 23.77 -8.01
C ARG A 537 3.25 24.59 -8.38
N LEU A 538 2.22 24.63 -7.53
CA LEU A 538 1.02 25.42 -7.80
C LEU A 538 1.20 26.90 -7.44
N HIS A 539 1.91 27.17 -6.35
CA HIS A 539 2.14 28.49 -5.79
C HIS A 539 3.65 28.71 -5.58
N PRO A 540 4.35 29.26 -6.59
CA PRO A 540 5.79 29.55 -6.46
C PRO A 540 6.12 30.52 -5.31
N ASP A 541 5.14 31.32 -4.87
CA ASP A 541 5.19 32.29 -3.78
C ASP A 541 4.49 31.81 -2.50
N ILE A 542 4.45 30.49 -2.27
CA ILE A 542 3.77 29.86 -1.14
C ILE A 542 4.07 30.50 0.22
N ASP A 543 5.32 30.88 0.48
CA ASP A 543 5.71 31.45 1.77
C ASP A 543 5.08 32.84 1.99
N ASN A 544 4.88 33.62 0.91
CA ASN A 544 4.15 34.88 0.99
C ASN A 544 2.66 34.66 1.29
N ILE A 545 2.05 33.63 0.67
CA ILE A 545 0.64 33.28 0.94
C ILE A 545 0.47 32.86 2.40
N ILE A 546 1.42 32.06 2.91
CA ILE A 546 1.44 31.65 4.32
C ILE A 546 1.48 32.89 5.23
N CYS A 547 2.44 33.79 5.03
CA CYS A 547 2.53 35.02 5.83
C CYS A 547 1.28 35.91 5.72
N GLN A 548 0.60 35.92 4.57
CA GLN A 548 -0.64 36.68 4.38
C GLN A 548 -1.87 36.04 5.04
N ASN A 549 -1.84 34.73 5.28
CA ASN A 549 -2.92 33.98 5.92
C ASN A 549 -2.87 34.07 7.45
N GLU A 550 -1.69 34.29 8.03
CA GLU A 550 -1.50 34.47 9.47
C GLU A 550 -2.45 35.55 10.01
N GLY A 551 -3.22 35.19 11.05
CA GLY A 551 -4.22 36.08 11.67
C GLY A 551 -5.54 36.24 10.90
N LYS A 552 -5.63 35.80 9.63
CA LYS A 552 -6.89 35.82 8.85
C LYS A 552 -7.67 34.52 8.95
N VAL A 553 -7.00 33.41 9.23
CA VAL A 553 -7.69 32.12 9.39
C VAL A 553 -8.52 32.15 10.70
N PRO A 554 -9.83 31.92 10.64
CA PRO A 554 -10.68 32.02 11.82
C PRO A 554 -10.29 31.01 12.90
N SER A 555 -10.28 31.47 14.15
CA SER A 555 -10.07 30.65 15.33
C SER A 555 -11.08 29.51 15.42
N ALA A 556 -10.73 28.46 16.15
CA ALA A 556 -11.66 27.36 16.43
C ALA A 556 -12.94 27.93 17.05
N ALA A 557 -14.10 27.43 16.63
CA ALA A 557 -15.36 27.83 17.22
C ALA A 557 -15.27 27.54 18.74
N THR A 558 -15.31 28.59 19.55
CA THR A 558 -15.37 28.47 21.00
C THR A 558 -16.85 28.48 21.43
N SER A 559 -17.13 28.05 22.67
CA SER A 559 -18.49 28.09 23.22
C SER A 559 -19.08 29.50 23.32
N ARG A 560 -18.26 30.55 23.17
CA ARG A 560 -18.68 31.96 23.18
C ARG A 560 -18.77 32.49 21.75
N ARG A 561 -19.87 33.17 21.42
CA ARG A 561 -19.97 33.91 20.16
C ARG A 561 -18.97 35.09 20.18
N PRO A 562 -18.24 35.33 19.07
CA PRO A 562 -17.39 36.52 18.96
C PRO A 562 -18.26 37.78 19.04
N SER A 563 -17.76 38.81 19.73
CA SER A 563 -18.44 40.09 19.90
C SER A 563 -18.47 40.85 18.58
N ILE A 564 -19.67 41.18 18.10
CA ILE A 564 -19.85 42.12 17.00
C ILE A 564 -19.75 43.53 17.61
N HIS A 565 -18.64 44.24 17.39
CA HIS A 565 -18.59 45.67 17.65
C HIS A 565 -19.04 46.41 16.39
N SER A 566 -20.24 46.97 16.43
CA SER A 566 -20.71 47.96 15.46
C SER A 566 -19.99 49.28 15.74
N SER A 567 -19.08 49.68 14.87
CA SER A 567 -18.62 51.06 14.79
C SER A 567 -19.66 51.86 14.00
N GLU A 568 -20.74 52.26 14.68
CA GLU A 568 -21.51 53.43 14.27
C GLU A 568 -21.05 54.55 15.20
N GLU A 569 -20.21 55.44 14.67
CA GLU A 569 -19.95 56.74 15.29
C GLU A 569 -21.26 57.54 15.18
N GLU A 570 -21.98 57.66 16.29
CA GLU A 570 -23.02 58.67 16.46
C GLU A 570 -22.34 60.05 16.47
N ASP A 571 -22.54 60.79 15.39
CA ASP A 571 -22.20 62.20 15.25
C ASP A 571 -23.26 63.01 16.03
N ASP A 572 -22.99 63.27 17.30
CA ASP A 572 -23.78 64.17 18.14
C ASP A 572 -23.55 65.63 17.68
N THR A 573 -24.49 66.17 16.91
CA THR A 573 -24.69 67.62 16.79
C THR A 573 -26.08 68.02 17.31
N GLU A 574 -26.02 68.81 18.39
CA GLU A 574 -27.03 69.64 19.10
C GLU A 574 -28.13 68.98 19.95
#